data_AF-A0A2G2YEV5-F1
#
_entry.id   AF-A0A2G2YEV5-F1
#
_cell.length_a   1.000
_cell.length_b   1.000
_cell.length_c   1.000
_cell.angle_alpha   90.00
_cell.angle_beta   90.00
_cell.angle_gamma   90.00
#
_symmetry.space_group_name_H-M   'P 1'
#
loop_
_entity.id
_entity.type
_entity.pdbx_description
1 polymer ?
#
loop_
_entity_poly.entity_id
_entity_poly.type
_entity_poly.pdbx_seq_one_letter_code
_entity_poly.pdbx_strand_id
1 'polypeptide(L)'
;MKKKERKSVCQLIGRFLFSSEIPFNVANDPYYFSMYEGVENYGPGFFTPSMHKLRTCILKEEVSSINKILEEQKNHESNMVV
;
A
#
# COMPACT_ATOMS: atom_id res chain seq x y z
N MET A 1 18.84 10.11 -19.02
CA MET A 1 18.44 8.79 -18.47
C MET A 1 17.16 8.85 -17.66
N LYS A 2 17.15 9.59 -16.53
CA LYS A 2 16.02 9.68 -15.59
C LYS A 2 14.62 9.88 -16.22
N LYS A 3 14.47 10.73 -17.25
CA LYS A 3 13.18 10.93 -17.94
C LYS A 3 12.70 9.71 -18.74
N LYS A 4 13.61 8.98 -19.39
CA LYS A 4 13.29 7.78 -20.19
C LYS A 4 12.97 6.60 -19.27
N GLU A 5 13.71 6.47 -18.17
CA GLU A 5 13.46 5.51 -17.09
C GLU A 5 12.09 5.76 -16.44
N ARG A 6 11.78 7.00 -16.08
CA ARG A 6 10.47 7.39 -15.57
C ARG A 6 9.34 7.01 -16.54
N LYS A 7 9.49 7.32 -17.83
CA LYS A 7 8.48 6.96 -18.84
C LYS A 7 8.24 5.45 -18.88
N SER A 8 9.31 4.66 -18.85
CA SER A 8 9.22 3.19 -18.84
C SER A 8 8.48 2.67 -17.61
N VAL A 9 8.81 3.18 -16.42
CA VAL A 9 8.15 2.78 -15.16
C VAL A 9 6.66 3.16 -15.18
N CYS A 10 6.32 4.39 -15.58
CA CYS A 10 4.91 4.80 -15.68
C CYS A 10 4.11 3.93 -16.67
N GLN A 11 4.73 3.50 -17.77
CA GLN A 11 4.08 2.60 -18.73
C GLN A 11 3.83 1.20 -18.16
N LEU A 12 4.77 0.67 -17.36
CA LEU A 12 4.59 -0.62 -16.67
C LEU A 12 3.43 -0.57 -15.67
N ILE A 13 3.37 0.52 -14.88
CA ILE A 13 2.28 0.76 -13.93
C ILE A 13 0.93 0.81 -14.66
N GLY A 14 0.82 1.64 -15.71
CA GLY A 14 -0.43 1.76 -16.47
C GLY A 14 -0.86 0.44 -17.11
N ARG A 15 0.10 -0.35 -17.62
CA ARG A 15 -0.17 -1.67 -18.19
C ARG A 15 -0.68 -2.66 -17.13
N PHE A 16 -0.09 -2.67 -15.94
CA PHE A 16 -0.54 -3.53 -14.84
C PHE A 16 -1.98 -3.20 -14.43
N LEU A 17 -2.29 -1.91 -14.23
CA LEU A 17 -3.65 -1.48 -13.87
C LEU A 17 -4.67 -1.86 -14.94
N PHE A 18 -4.37 -1.58 -16.21
CA PHE A 18 -5.27 -1.90 -17.32
C PHE A 18 -5.51 -3.41 -17.48
N SER A 19 -4.44 -4.21 -17.49
CA SER A 19 -4.54 -5.67 -17.68
C SER A 19 -5.18 -6.41 -16.50
N SER A 20 -5.14 -5.81 -15.31
CA SER A 20 -5.75 -6.36 -14.10
C SER A 20 -7.14 -5.77 -13.80
N GLU A 21 -7.67 -4.95 -14.71
CA GLU A 21 -8.97 -4.26 -14.58
C GLU A 21 -9.07 -3.40 -13.30
N ILE A 22 -7.94 -2.84 -12.84
CA ILE A 22 -7.89 -1.98 -11.66
C ILE A 22 -8.28 -0.55 -12.09
N PRO A 23 -9.29 0.07 -11.44
CA PRO A 23 -9.66 1.46 -11.71
C PRO A 23 -8.49 2.43 -11.51
N PHE A 24 -8.27 3.34 -12.46
CA PHE A 24 -7.17 4.31 -12.39
C PHE A 24 -7.29 5.32 -11.26
N ASN A 25 -8.49 5.50 -10.68
CA ASN A 25 -8.68 6.36 -9.51
C ASN A 25 -7.97 5.84 -8.25
N VAL A 26 -7.49 4.59 -8.23
CA VAL A 26 -6.61 4.07 -7.18
C VAL A 26 -5.35 4.92 -7.00
N ALA A 27 -4.92 5.65 -8.03
CA ALA A 27 -3.78 6.57 -7.93
C ALA A 27 -4.01 7.76 -6.98
N ASN A 28 -5.26 8.02 -6.60
CA ASN A 28 -5.62 9.03 -5.60
C ASN A 28 -5.70 8.46 -4.17
N ASP A 29 -5.58 7.15 -4.01
CA ASP A 29 -5.54 6.53 -2.69
C ASP A 29 -4.24 6.92 -1.98
N PRO A 30 -4.27 7.36 -0.71
CA PRO A 30 -3.07 7.80 0.01
C PRO A 30 -2.01 6.70 0.10
N TYR A 31 -2.41 5.42 0.15
CA TYR A 31 -1.48 4.29 0.22
C TYR A 31 -0.84 3.97 -1.14
N TYR A 32 -1.39 4.46 -2.25
CA TYR A 32 -0.83 4.24 -3.58
C TYR A 32 0.60 4.77 -3.68
N PHE A 33 0.83 6.01 -3.24
CA PHE A 33 2.17 6.62 -3.26
C PHE A 33 3.08 5.96 -2.21
N SER A 34 2.58 5.74 -0.99
CA SER A 34 3.34 5.11 0.09
C SER A 34 3.83 3.70 -0.27
N MET A 35 3.07 2.95 -1.07
CA MET A 35 3.49 1.65 -1.59
C MET A 35 4.76 1.78 -2.45
N TYR A 36 4.80 2.71 -3.40
CA TYR A 36 5.98 2.90 -4.26
C TYR A 36 7.17 3.44 -3.47
N GLU A 37 6.94 4.37 -2.55
CA GLU A 37 7.99 4.90 -1.67
C GLU A 37 8.61 3.78 -0.81
N GLY A 38 7.80 2.89 -0.25
CA GLY A 38 8.29 1.72 0.49
C GLY A 38 9.14 0.79 -0.38
N VAL A 39 8.73 0.53 -1.62
CA VAL A 39 9.49 -0.30 -2.58
C VAL A 39 10.81 0.39 -2.99
N GLU A 40 10.78 1.71 -3.24
CA GLU A 40 11.98 2.50 -3.57
C GLU A 40 12.97 2.51 -2.40
N ASN A 41 12.49 2.73 -1.18
CA ASN A 41 13.30 2.76 0.03
C ASN A 41 13.92 1.40 0.36
N TYR A 42 13.24 0.29 0.05
CA TYR A 42 13.83 -1.05 0.15
C TYR A 42 14.98 -1.21 -0.86
N GLY A 43 14.79 -0.76 -2.10
CA GLY A 43 15.80 -0.80 -3.16
C GLY A 43 15.92 -2.15 -3.89
N PRO A 44 17.04 -2.39 -4.59
CA PRO A 44 17.27 -3.63 -5.34
C PRO A 44 17.19 -4.88 -4.46
N GLY A 45 16.49 -5.91 -4.92
CA GLY A 45 16.29 -7.16 -4.17
C GLY A 45 14.91 -7.28 -3.50
N PHE A 46 14.05 -6.27 -3.64
CA PHE A 46 12.65 -6.39 -3.20
C PHE A 46 11.94 -7.49 -3.98
N PHE A 47 11.32 -8.42 -3.25
CA PHE A 47 10.45 -9.44 -3.82
C PHE A 47 8.99 -9.11 -3.51
N THR A 48 8.18 -9.06 -4.57
CA THR A 48 6.74 -8.85 -4.42
C THR A 48 6.10 -10.03 -3.67
N PRO A 49 5.12 -9.77 -2.78
CA PRO A 49 4.42 -10.84 -2.10
C PRO A 49 3.52 -11.59 -3.07
N SER A 50 3.36 -12.90 -2.83
CA SER A 50 2.39 -13.71 -3.59
C SER A 50 0.95 -13.36 -3.23
N MET A 51 0.00 -13.67 -4.13
CA MET A 51 -1.44 -13.49 -3.87
C MET A 51 -1.88 -14.18 -2.57
N HIS A 52 -1.39 -15.41 -2.33
CA HIS A 52 -1.70 -16.14 -1.11
C HIS A 52 -1.21 -15.38 0.13
N LYS A 53 0.05 -14.91 0.14
CA LYS A 53 0.63 -14.17 1.26
C LYS A 53 -0.10 -12.85 1.52
N LEU A 54 -0.51 -12.15 0.45
CA LEU A 54 -1.31 -10.92 0.54
C LEU A 54 -2.66 -11.19 1.23
N ARG A 55 -3.41 -12.20 0.79
CA ARG A 55 -4.74 -12.50 1.35
C ARG A 55 -4.72 -13.10 2.76
N THR A 56 -3.62 -13.71 3.17
CA THR A 56 -3.54 -14.41 4.46
C THR A 56 -2.73 -13.62 5.47
N CYS A 57 -1.41 -13.73 5.44
CA CYS A 57 -0.52 -13.16 6.46
C CYS A 57 -0.63 -11.63 6.51
N ILE A 58 -0.45 -10.97 5.36
CA ILE A 58 -0.40 -9.50 5.31
C ILE A 58 -1.75 -8.90 5.68
N LEU A 59 -2.85 -9.41 5.12
CA LEU A 59 -4.18 -8.90 5.47
C LEU A 59 -4.52 -9.10 6.95
N LYS A 60 -4.10 -10.21 7.56
CA LYS A 60 -4.30 -10.44 9.01
C LYS A 60 -3.52 -9.45 9.86
N GLU A 61 -2.27 -9.17 9.48
CA GLU A 61 -1.42 -8.18 10.17
C GLU A 61 -2.03 -6.77 10.06
N GLU A 62 -2.54 -6.40 8.89
CA GLU A 62 -3.19 -5.10 8.67
C GLU A 62 -4.45 -4.95 9.52
N VAL A 63 -5.33 -5.95 9.51
CA VAL A 63 -6.55 -5.95 10.35
C VAL A 63 -6.21 -5.85 11.83
N SER A 64 -5.18 -6.56 12.29
CA SER A 64 -4.72 -6.47 13.68
C SER A 64 -4.20 -5.08 14.03
N SER A 65 -3.49 -4.44 13.11
CA SER A 65 -2.93 -3.09 13.29
C SER A 65 -4.04 -2.05 13.38
N ILE A 66 -5.03 -2.13 12.49
CA ILE A 66 -6.21 -1.25 12.50
C ILE A 66 -7.00 -1.43 13.80
N ASN A 67 -7.26 -2.67 14.23
CA ASN A 67 -7.99 -2.92 15.47
C ASN A 67 -7.26 -2.31 16.67
N LYS A 68 -5.93 -2.40 16.73
CA LYS A 68 -5.15 -1.77 17.79
C LYS A 68 -5.32 -0.25 17.81
N ILE A 69 -5.25 0.39 16.64
CA ILE A 69 -5.46 1.85 16.51
C ILE A 69 -6.87 2.23 16.98
N LEU A 70 -7.89 1.47 16.60
CA LEU A 70 -9.27 1.74 17.01
C LEU A 70 -9.48 1.61 18.52
N GLU A 71 -8.88 0.61 19.16
CA GLU A 71 -8.95 0.45 20.62
C GLU A 71 -8.21 1.57 21.34
N GLU A 72 -7.04 1.99 20.84
CA GLU A 72 -6.31 3.15 21.37
C GLU A 72 -7.14 4.44 21.27
N GLN A 73 -7.83 4.65 20.16
CA GLN A 73 -8.74 5.79 19.97
C GLN A 73 -9.92 5.77 20.95
N LYS A 74 -10.60 4.63 21.11
CA LYS A 74 -11.71 4.48 22.07
C LYS A 74 -11.26 4.77 23.50
N ASN A 75 -10.08 4.29 23.88
CA ASN A 75 -9.52 4.50 25.22
C ASN A 75 -9.14 5.97 25.43
N HIS A 76 -8.58 6.63 24.41
CA HIS A 76 -8.26 8.06 24.45
C HIS A 76 -9.53 8.90 24.59
N GLU A 77 -10.56 8.63 23.78
CA GLU A 77 -11.87 9.29 23.90
C GLU A 77 -12.47 9.07 25.29
N SER A 78 -12.49 7.83 25.78
CA SER A 78 -13.02 7.51 27.12
C SER A 78 -12.28 8.24 28.24
N ASN A 79 -10.97 8.42 28.13
CA ASN A 79 -10.15 9.17 29.09
C ASN A 79 -10.35 10.69 29.02
N MET A 80 -10.91 11.23 27.92
CA MET A 80 -11.23 12.65 27.80
C MET A 80 -12.62 13.01 28.35
N VAL A 81 -13.51 12.02 28.56
CA VAL A 81 -14.87 12.23 29.08
C VAL A 81 -14.98 11.95 30.59
N VAL A 82 -13.88 11.58 31.25
CA VAL A 82 -13.78 11.39 32.71
C VAL A 82 -13.03 12.53 33.40
#